data_AF-A0A2G2Z5U2-F1
#
_entry.id   AF-A0A2G2Z5U2-F1
#
_cell.length_a   1.000
_cell.length_b   1.000
_cell.length_c   1.000
_cell.angle_alpha   90.00
_cell.angle_beta   90.00
_cell.angle_gamma   90.00
#
_symmetry.space_group_name_H-M   'P 1'
#
loop_
_entity.id
_entity.type
_entity.pdbx_description
1 polymer ?
#
loop_
_entity_poly.entity_id
_entity_poly.type
_entity_poly.pdbx_seq_one_letter_code
_entity_poly.pdbx_strand_id
1 'polypeptide(L)'
;MQDHMMPSSPSTPTRIRRRRIQEVHSRFGHSINAPVPVGPGCEEGVRVGKSPTLIGNGLLVPELAFKVELDPRSILDMVHSRFGHSINAPVPVGPGCEEGVRVGKSPTLIGNGLLVPELAFKVELDPRSILDMVFPELGKVNGSQIVMEDRNRYRTMWIRTYSSLWMLISIIIILYLGHLYICAMVVVIQIIMTSELFNLLRRTDEDRCLPGFRLLNWHFFFTGMLFVYGRILSQQLVNTATIDEFSYKLVSKVIKYQMVFCYFLYIAGLVWFILTLKKKTYKYQFGQYAWTHMVLFVVFTQSSFTVANILEGIFWFLLPASLIAMNDVAAYFFGFFFGKTPLIKLSPKKTWEGFIGASIATMITAFLFANVLGRFQWLTCPRKDLSTGWLECDPGPLFKPEYYSIAGSIQWFPLKEISILPVQWHALCLGLFASIIAPFGGFFASGFKRAFKIKDFGYYIPGHGGFTDRMDCQMVMAIFVYIYYQSFVPQDYSVDMILDQIVRNLSFEDQKKLYYRLSQIFRQKQMESY
;
A
#
# COMPACT_ATOMS: atom_id res chain seq x y z
N MET A 1 47.67 -19.56 -52.76
CA MET A 1 47.33 -19.91 -54.15
C MET A 1 45.86 -19.58 -54.32
N GLN A 2 45.54 -18.54 -55.10
CA GLN A 2 44.24 -18.19 -55.72
C GLN A 2 42.94 -18.26 -54.86
N ASP A 3 42.31 -17.15 -54.45
CA ASP A 3 41.36 -16.26 -55.22
C ASP A 3 39.88 -16.67 -54.96
N HIS A 4 38.85 -15.79 -54.84
CA HIS A 4 38.73 -14.32 -54.89
C HIS A 4 37.49 -13.81 -54.08
N MET A 5 37.60 -12.59 -53.54
CA MET A 5 36.61 -11.48 -53.34
C MET A 5 35.11 -11.66 -52.89
N MET A 6 34.69 -10.69 -52.07
CA MET A 6 33.31 -10.21 -51.72
C MET A 6 32.75 -9.23 -52.82
N PRO A 7 31.60 -8.47 -52.74
CA PRO A 7 30.78 -8.04 -51.57
C PRO A 7 29.24 -7.80 -51.73
N SER A 8 28.63 -7.19 -50.69
CA SER A 8 27.56 -6.15 -50.69
C SER A 8 26.06 -6.48 -50.40
N SER A 9 25.34 -5.41 -50.01
CA SER A 9 23.92 -5.29 -49.57
C SER A 9 23.21 -4.20 -50.44
N PRO A 10 22.02 -3.56 -50.18
CA PRO A 10 21.09 -3.55 -49.02
C PRO A 10 19.55 -3.42 -49.34
N SER A 11 18.74 -3.07 -48.32
CA SER A 11 17.49 -2.23 -48.35
C SER A 11 16.06 -2.83 -48.46
N THR A 12 15.07 -1.98 -48.13
CA THR A 12 13.63 -2.17 -47.77
C THR A 12 12.67 -1.48 -48.79
N PRO A 13 11.33 -1.28 -48.60
CA PRO A 13 10.22 -2.02 -47.92
C PRO A 13 8.93 -2.14 -48.81
N THR A 14 7.80 -2.72 -48.33
CA THR A 14 6.42 -2.32 -48.79
C THR A 14 5.25 -2.74 -47.85
N ARG A 15 4.00 -2.34 -48.19
CA ARG A 15 2.84 -2.21 -47.27
C ARG A 15 1.47 -2.37 -47.99
N ILE A 16 0.69 -3.41 -47.71
CA ILE A 16 -0.67 -3.67 -48.27
C ILE A 16 -1.51 -4.47 -47.23
N ARG A 17 -2.86 -4.50 -47.16
CA ARG A 17 -3.98 -3.51 -47.19
C ARG A 17 -5.25 -4.33 -46.91
N ARG A 18 -6.22 -3.82 -46.12
CA ARG A 18 -7.49 -4.53 -45.80
C ARG A 18 -8.31 -4.88 -47.06
N ARG A 19 -9.05 -5.99 -47.02
CA ARG A 19 -10.31 -6.21 -47.77
C ARG A 19 -11.46 -6.57 -46.82
N ARG A 20 -12.69 -6.36 -47.30
CA ARG A 20 -13.99 -6.68 -46.69
C ARG A 20 -14.74 -7.55 -47.69
N ILE A 21 -15.47 -8.57 -47.24
CA ILE A 21 -16.40 -9.38 -48.05
C ILE A 21 -17.72 -9.48 -47.28
N GLN A 22 -18.83 -9.60 -48.00
CA GLN A 22 -20.19 -9.50 -47.49
C GLN A 22 -21.10 -10.45 -48.28
N GLU A 23 -22.00 -11.15 -47.55
CA GLU A 23 -23.18 -11.92 -48.03
C GLU A 23 -22.98 -13.11 -48.98
N VAL A 24 -23.83 -14.15 -48.80
CA VAL A 24 -24.87 -14.55 -49.78
C VAL A 24 -25.83 -15.61 -49.20
N HIS A 25 -27.13 -15.31 -49.31
CA HIS A 25 -28.31 -16.19 -49.30
C HIS A 25 -28.73 -17.06 -48.10
N SER A 26 -29.93 -17.62 -48.28
CA SER A 26 -30.93 -17.98 -47.27
C SER A 26 -31.92 -18.99 -47.85
N ARG A 27 -32.47 -19.90 -47.02
CA ARG A 27 -33.84 -20.44 -47.10
C ARG A 27 -34.07 -21.48 -46.00
N PHE A 28 -35.07 -21.26 -45.16
CA PHE A 28 -36.21 -22.16 -44.90
C PHE A 28 -37.04 -21.55 -43.75
N GLY A 29 -38.35 -21.73 -43.80
CA GLY A 29 -39.24 -21.27 -42.74
C GLY A 29 -40.43 -22.21 -42.60
N HIS A 30 -40.85 -22.44 -41.37
CA HIS A 30 -42.14 -23.04 -41.03
C HIS A 30 -42.67 -22.38 -39.76
N SER A 31 -43.98 -22.15 -39.73
CA SER A 31 -44.71 -21.64 -38.56
C SER A 31 -45.40 -22.81 -37.86
N ILE A 32 -45.33 -22.84 -36.53
CA ILE A 32 -46.12 -23.72 -35.66
C ILE A 32 -46.61 -22.86 -34.48
N ASN A 33 -47.89 -23.01 -34.12
CA ASN A 33 -48.61 -22.16 -33.17
C ASN A 33 -48.77 -22.79 -31.78
N ALA A 34 -48.97 -21.90 -30.79
CA ALA A 34 -49.63 -22.11 -29.50
C ALA A 34 -48.92 -22.99 -28.43
N PRO A 35 -49.33 -22.91 -27.14
CA PRO A 35 -50.13 -21.87 -26.47
C PRO A 35 -49.39 -21.19 -25.28
N VAL A 36 -49.90 -20.04 -24.83
CA VAL A 36 -49.54 -19.45 -23.51
C VAL A 36 -50.77 -19.54 -22.59
N PRO A 37 -50.67 -20.16 -21.40
CA PRO A 37 -51.78 -20.22 -20.44
C PRO A 37 -51.96 -18.90 -19.68
N VAL A 38 -53.20 -18.59 -19.28
CA VAL A 38 -53.59 -17.31 -18.64
C VAL A 38 -54.49 -17.55 -17.43
N GLY A 39 -54.24 -16.81 -16.34
CA GLY A 39 -55.17 -16.59 -15.22
C GLY A 39 -55.34 -17.76 -14.23
N PRO A 40 -56.16 -17.58 -13.16
CA PRO A 40 -56.86 -16.36 -12.73
C PRO A 40 -55.93 -15.42 -11.90
N GLY A 41 -56.28 -14.20 -11.50
CA GLY A 41 -57.59 -13.51 -11.45
C GLY A 41 -58.15 -13.44 -10.02
N CYS A 42 -58.66 -12.32 -9.47
CA CYS A 42 -58.82 -10.95 -10.00
C CYS A 42 -58.12 -9.94 -9.03
N GLU A 43 -58.51 -8.72 -8.65
CA GLU A 43 -59.70 -7.83 -8.78
C GLU A 43 -59.25 -6.34 -8.89
N GLU A 44 -60.18 -5.39 -8.96
CA GLU A 44 -59.92 -3.93 -9.10
C GLU A 44 -60.32 -3.10 -7.86
N GLY A 45 -59.93 -1.82 -7.82
CA GLY A 45 -60.25 -0.90 -6.70
C GLY A 45 -60.20 0.58 -7.08
N VAL A 46 -60.95 1.01 -8.10
CA VAL A 46 -60.96 2.39 -8.63
C VAL A 46 -61.82 3.34 -7.76
N ARG A 47 -61.44 4.63 -7.68
CA ARG A 47 -62.41 5.72 -7.50
C ARG A 47 -62.01 6.97 -8.32
N VAL A 48 -63.01 7.68 -8.85
CA VAL A 48 -62.89 8.64 -9.98
C VAL A 48 -62.89 10.10 -9.53
N GLY A 49 -62.19 10.98 -10.27
CA GLY A 49 -61.95 12.39 -9.90
C GLY A 49 -62.04 13.46 -11.00
N LYS A 50 -62.81 13.23 -12.08
CA LYS A 50 -63.20 14.20 -13.16
C LYS A 50 -62.07 14.82 -14.03
N SER A 51 -62.22 14.67 -15.35
CA SER A 51 -61.71 15.59 -16.39
C SER A 51 -62.88 16.52 -16.83
N PRO A 52 -62.67 17.59 -17.64
CA PRO A 52 -62.58 17.40 -19.10
C PRO A 52 -61.70 18.41 -19.90
N THR A 53 -61.18 17.96 -21.06
CA THR A 53 -60.80 18.77 -22.26
C THR A 53 -59.66 19.82 -22.12
N LEU A 54 -58.95 20.26 -23.17
CA LEU A 54 -59.19 20.23 -24.64
C LEU A 54 -57.88 20.02 -25.45
N ILE A 55 -57.88 20.32 -26.75
CA ILE A 55 -56.90 19.90 -27.78
C ILE A 55 -55.95 21.06 -28.16
N GLY A 56 -54.68 20.77 -28.51
CA GLY A 56 -53.78 21.76 -29.15
C GLY A 56 -52.44 21.17 -29.63
N ASN A 57 -52.02 21.55 -30.84
CA ASN A 57 -50.71 21.18 -31.43
C ASN A 57 -49.64 22.24 -31.12
N GLY A 58 -48.36 21.86 -31.07
CA GLY A 58 -47.25 22.84 -31.08
C GLY A 58 -45.86 22.23 -30.90
N LEU A 59 -44.99 22.39 -31.91
CA LEU A 59 -43.56 22.13 -31.83
C LEU A 59 -42.83 23.48 -31.75
N LEU A 60 -42.07 23.73 -30.69
CA LEU A 60 -41.02 24.77 -30.67
C LEU A 60 -40.08 24.59 -29.47
N VAL A 61 -38.81 24.94 -29.66
CA VAL A 61 -37.77 25.03 -28.62
C VAL A 61 -37.30 26.49 -28.56
N PRO A 62 -37.13 27.03 -27.35
CA PRO A 62 -35.92 27.80 -27.09
C PRO A 62 -35.25 27.45 -25.74
N GLU A 63 -34.01 27.91 -25.59
CA GLU A 63 -33.24 27.82 -24.35
C GLU A 63 -33.85 28.67 -23.22
N LEU A 64 -33.59 28.30 -21.97
CA LEU A 64 -33.84 29.16 -20.81
C LEU A 64 -32.68 29.06 -19.81
N ALA A 65 -31.70 29.94 -19.98
CA ALA A 65 -30.59 30.08 -19.05
C ALA A 65 -31.01 30.89 -17.82
N PHE A 66 -30.91 30.29 -16.63
CA PHE A 66 -31.15 31.01 -15.37
C PHE A 66 -29.86 31.63 -14.82
N LYS A 67 -29.66 32.92 -15.09
CA LYS A 67 -28.70 33.76 -14.38
C LYS A 67 -29.31 34.12 -13.02
N VAL A 68 -28.76 33.60 -11.92
CA VAL A 68 -29.14 33.99 -10.55
C VAL A 68 -28.13 35.01 -10.04
N GLU A 69 -28.60 36.24 -9.85
CA GLU A 69 -27.82 37.39 -9.42
C GLU A 69 -28.33 37.81 -8.03
N LEU A 70 -27.51 37.62 -6.99
CA LEU A 70 -27.91 37.77 -5.59
C LEU A 70 -27.37 39.09 -5.00
N ASP A 71 -28.29 39.99 -4.67
CA ASP A 71 -27.97 41.29 -4.04
C ASP A 71 -27.73 41.13 -2.51
N PRO A 72 -26.60 41.58 -1.93
CA PRO A 72 -26.20 41.23 -0.56
C PRO A 72 -27.00 41.86 0.61
N ARG A 73 -28.22 42.39 0.41
CA ARG A 73 -28.88 43.29 1.38
C ARG A 73 -30.17 42.80 2.05
N SER A 74 -30.62 41.56 1.81
CA SER A 74 -31.86 41.00 2.40
C SER A 74 -31.65 39.86 3.42
N ILE A 75 -30.41 39.56 3.80
CA ILE A 75 -30.08 38.52 4.79
C ILE A 75 -30.11 39.04 6.25
N LEU A 76 -30.33 40.35 6.45
CA LEU A 76 -30.18 41.03 7.74
C LEU A 76 -31.50 41.52 8.36
N ASP A 77 -32.54 40.68 8.42
CA ASP A 77 -33.77 41.00 9.18
C ASP A 77 -34.54 39.78 9.76
N MET A 78 -33.98 38.55 9.67
CA MET A 78 -34.74 37.32 9.95
C MET A 78 -34.20 36.46 11.13
N VAL A 79 -33.33 37.02 11.98
CA VAL A 79 -32.67 36.26 13.09
C VAL A 79 -32.91 36.88 14.48
N HIS A 80 -33.50 38.09 14.59
CA HIS A 80 -33.57 38.83 15.85
C HIS A 80 -34.94 38.77 16.58
N SER A 81 -35.45 37.56 16.88
CA SER A 81 -36.43 37.38 17.97
C SER A 81 -36.45 35.95 18.54
N ARG A 82 -37.02 35.80 19.74
CA ARG A 82 -37.33 34.54 20.46
C ARG A 82 -36.15 33.79 21.12
N PHE A 83 -35.66 34.36 22.22
CA PHE A 83 -35.66 33.57 23.46
C PHE A 83 -37.12 33.50 23.97
N GLY A 84 -37.58 32.32 24.40
CA GLY A 84 -38.94 32.11 24.90
C GLY A 84 -39.36 30.63 24.84
N HIS A 85 -40.13 30.15 25.81
CA HIS A 85 -40.37 28.70 26.00
C HIS A 85 -41.34 28.05 25.00
N SER A 86 -41.00 26.79 24.67
CA SER A 86 -41.86 25.60 24.49
C SER A 86 -43.26 25.71 23.87
N ILE A 87 -43.47 24.97 22.76
CA ILE A 87 -44.71 24.24 22.41
C ILE A 87 -44.38 23.14 21.38
N ASN A 88 -45.19 22.08 21.33
CA ASN A 88 -44.93 20.85 20.58
C ASN A 88 -45.05 20.97 19.05
N ALA A 89 -44.17 20.28 18.30
CA ALA A 89 -44.36 19.87 16.90
C ALA A 89 -43.52 18.60 16.61
N PRO A 90 -43.94 17.69 15.70
CA PRO A 90 -43.32 16.37 15.54
C PRO A 90 -42.09 16.36 14.61
N VAL A 91 -41.15 15.44 14.90
CA VAL A 91 -39.98 15.13 14.05
C VAL A 91 -40.34 13.98 13.09
N PRO A 92 -40.01 14.06 11.78
CA PRO A 92 -40.26 12.96 10.85
C PRO A 92 -39.34 11.77 11.12
N VAL A 93 -39.92 10.60 11.38
CA VAL A 93 -39.21 9.34 11.62
C VAL A 93 -38.85 8.68 10.29
N GLY A 94 -37.55 8.42 10.06
CA GLY A 94 -37.09 7.56 8.97
C GLY A 94 -37.38 6.08 9.27
N PRO A 95 -37.59 5.22 8.24
CA PRO A 95 -37.97 3.83 8.45
C PRO A 95 -36.87 3.05 9.17
N GLY A 96 -37.22 2.50 10.34
CA GLY A 96 -36.26 1.79 11.20
C GLY A 96 -36.08 0.31 10.87
N CYS A 97 -35.05 -0.28 11.48
CA CYS A 97 -34.97 -1.71 11.71
C CYS A 97 -35.27 -1.97 13.19
N GLU A 98 -36.50 -2.39 13.50
CA GLU A 98 -36.84 -2.89 14.84
C GLU A 98 -36.49 -4.38 14.95
N GLU A 99 -35.58 -4.73 15.86
CA GLU A 99 -35.61 -6.04 16.53
C GLU A 99 -36.23 -5.82 17.92
N GLY A 100 -37.39 -6.44 18.16
CA GLY A 100 -38.28 -6.02 19.24
C GLY A 100 -37.97 -6.64 20.60
N VAL A 101 -38.05 -5.81 21.66
CA VAL A 101 -38.12 -6.27 23.06
C VAL A 101 -39.45 -5.81 23.66
N ARG A 102 -40.33 -6.76 24.01
CA ARG A 102 -41.58 -6.48 24.73
C ARG A 102 -41.30 -6.36 26.23
N VAL A 103 -41.73 -5.26 26.85
CA VAL A 103 -41.70 -5.06 28.32
C VAL A 103 -43.11 -4.69 28.79
N GLY A 104 -43.63 -5.42 29.78
CA GLY A 104 -45.05 -5.33 30.17
C GLY A 104 -45.36 -5.78 31.60
N LYS A 105 -44.87 -5.03 32.59
CA LYS A 105 -45.38 -4.89 33.97
C LYS A 105 -45.80 -6.16 34.76
N SER A 106 -45.00 -6.52 35.77
CA SER A 106 -45.43 -6.42 37.19
C SER A 106 -44.24 -6.58 38.16
N PRO A 107 -44.33 -6.16 39.43
CA PRO A 107 -43.21 -6.17 40.36
C PRO A 107 -43.19 -7.38 41.31
N THR A 108 -42.02 -7.98 41.52
CA THR A 108 -41.75 -8.89 42.65
C THR A 108 -40.31 -8.70 43.15
N LEU A 109 -40.13 -8.57 44.45
CA LEU A 109 -38.83 -8.62 45.14
C LEU A 109 -38.52 -10.06 45.57
N ILE A 110 -37.22 -10.44 45.60
CA ILE A 110 -36.52 -11.31 46.58
C ILE A 110 -35.26 -11.96 45.94
N GLY A 111 -34.12 -11.91 46.65
CA GLY A 111 -33.24 -13.08 46.80
C GLY A 111 -31.97 -13.26 45.94
N ASN A 112 -30.84 -12.76 46.46
CA ASN A 112 -29.53 -13.44 46.59
C ASN A 112 -28.65 -13.82 45.35
N GLY A 113 -27.32 -13.65 45.50
CA GLY A 113 -26.27 -14.21 44.64
C GLY A 113 -25.78 -13.26 43.52
N LEU A 114 -24.79 -12.37 43.73
CA LEU A 114 -23.35 -12.58 43.96
C LEU A 114 -22.58 -13.22 42.77
N LEU A 115 -21.91 -12.40 41.95
CA LEU A 115 -20.57 -12.70 41.43
C LEU A 115 -19.85 -11.44 40.85
N VAL A 116 -18.66 -11.20 41.39
CA VAL A 116 -17.52 -10.33 41.03
C VAL A 116 -17.59 -9.50 39.71
N PRO A 117 -17.33 -8.18 39.75
CA PRO A 117 -16.98 -7.38 38.57
C PRO A 117 -15.46 -7.47 38.25
N GLU A 118 -15.11 -7.64 36.97
CA GLU A 118 -13.72 -7.68 36.51
C GLU A 118 -13.17 -6.26 36.23
N LEU A 119 -11.93 -5.98 36.66
CA LEU A 119 -11.37 -4.62 36.65
C LEU A 119 -10.85 -4.19 35.27
N ALA A 120 -11.59 -3.33 34.59
CA ALA A 120 -11.03 -2.46 33.54
C ALA A 120 -10.36 -1.22 34.18
N PHE A 121 -9.05 -1.30 34.48
CA PHE A 121 -8.31 -0.23 35.16
C PHE A 121 -8.04 0.98 34.24
N LYS A 122 -9.07 1.79 34.00
CA LYS A 122 -9.01 2.99 33.16
C LYS A 122 -8.59 4.21 33.99
N VAL A 123 -7.30 4.56 33.96
CA VAL A 123 -6.78 5.81 34.53
C VAL A 123 -7.19 6.98 33.63
N GLU A 124 -8.42 7.45 33.79
CA GLU A 124 -8.94 8.62 33.10
C GLU A 124 -8.65 9.88 33.93
N LEU A 125 -7.40 10.35 33.82
CA LEU A 125 -6.98 11.66 34.33
C LEU A 125 -7.72 12.77 33.58
N ASP A 126 -8.85 13.23 34.12
CA ASP A 126 -9.61 14.36 33.58
C ASP A 126 -8.75 15.64 33.58
N PRO A 127 -8.38 16.21 32.42
CA PRO A 127 -7.53 17.40 32.35
C PRO A 127 -8.18 18.68 32.92
N ARG A 128 -9.49 18.66 33.22
CA ARG A 128 -10.24 19.84 33.70
C ARG A 128 -9.89 20.21 35.15
N SER A 129 -9.79 19.21 36.03
CA SER A 129 -9.59 19.41 37.48
C SER A 129 -8.28 20.12 37.84
N ILE A 130 -7.27 20.05 36.97
CA ILE A 130 -5.97 20.72 37.13
C ILE A 130 -6.01 22.15 36.57
N LEU A 131 -6.84 22.43 35.56
CA LEU A 131 -6.80 23.70 34.82
C LEU A 131 -7.58 24.82 35.52
N ASP A 132 -8.73 24.49 36.11
CA ASP A 132 -9.62 25.45 36.80
C ASP A 132 -8.99 26.06 38.06
N MET A 133 -7.87 25.50 38.54
CA MET A 133 -7.13 25.98 39.71
C MET A 133 -6.07 27.05 39.40
N VAL A 134 -5.76 27.30 38.12
CA VAL A 134 -4.56 28.08 37.73
C VAL A 134 -4.88 29.46 37.13
N PHE A 135 -6.04 29.64 36.48
CA PHE A 135 -6.36 30.89 35.77
C PHE A 135 -7.84 31.32 35.97
N PRO A 136 -8.14 32.30 36.83
CA PRO A 136 -9.48 32.89 36.90
C PRO A 136 -9.80 33.73 35.64
N GLU A 137 -11.09 33.89 35.33
CA GLU A 137 -11.54 34.50 34.07
C GLU A 137 -11.17 35.98 33.90
N LEU A 138 -10.84 36.35 32.66
CA LEU A 138 -11.15 37.67 32.10
C LEU A 138 -11.57 37.51 30.64
N GLY A 139 -12.84 37.81 30.35
CA GLY A 139 -13.43 37.62 29.03
C GLY A 139 -13.43 38.88 28.15
N LYS A 140 -13.49 38.66 26.82
CA LYS A 140 -14.39 39.37 25.90
C LYS A 140 -14.45 38.65 24.55
N VAL A 141 -15.65 38.61 23.96
CA VAL A 141 -15.94 37.88 22.71
C VAL A 141 -15.33 38.61 21.51
N ASN A 142 -15.04 37.87 20.43
CA ASN A 142 -14.34 38.24 19.18
C ASN A 142 -12.83 38.00 19.18
N GLY A 143 -12.07 38.49 20.17
CA GLY A 143 -10.63 38.19 20.28
C GLY A 143 -10.36 36.69 20.50
N SER A 144 -11.30 36.01 21.16
CA SER A 144 -11.22 34.58 21.48
C SER A 144 -11.17 33.65 20.27
N GLN A 145 -11.86 33.94 19.16
CA GLN A 145 -11.86 33.04 18.00
C GLN A 145 -10.49 32.99 17.30
N ILE A 146 -9.88 34.15 17.04
CA ILE A 146 -8.56 34.23 16.38
C ILE A 146 -7.50 33.57 17.27
N VAL A 147 -7.51 33.85 18.58
CA VAL A 147 -6.59 33.22 19.54
C VAL A 147 -6.82 31.71 19.66
N MET A 148 -8.06 31.22 19.55
CA MET A 148 -8.36 29.78 19.52
C MET A 148 -7.92 29.12 18.21
N GLU A 149 -8.05 29.80 17.07
CA GLU A 149 -7.64 29.28 15.77
C GLU A 149 -6.11 29.16 15.68
N ASP A 150 -5.36 30.21 16.04
CA ASP A 150 -3.90 30.12 16.11
C ASP A 150 -3.43 29.15 17.21
N ARG A 151 -4.07 29.11 18.40
CA ARG A 151 -3.76 28.10 19.43
C ARG A 151 -3.96 26.67 18.88
N ASN A 152 -5.03 26.42 18.12
CA ASN A 152 -5.25 25.12 17.46
C ASN A 152 -4.25 24.85 16.33
N ARG A 153 -3.81 25.88 15.59
CA ARG A 153 -2.76 25.78 14.56
C ARG A 153 -1.41 25.41 15.15
N TYR A 154 -0.97 26.10 16.20
CA TYR A 154 0.26 25.77 16.95
C TYR A 154 0.16 24.38 17.60
N ARG A 155 -0.97 24.04 18.24
CA ARG A 155 -1.23 22.71 18.81
C ARG A 155 -1.14 21.60 17.75
N THR A 156 -1.72 21.81 16.56
CA THR A 156 -1.64 20.87 15.43
C THR A 156 -0.21 20.72 14.91
N MET A 157 0.57 21.81 14.88
CA MET A 157 1.99 21.78 14.50
C MET A 157 2.83 21.02 15.53
N TRP A 158 2.63 21.25 16.82
CA TRP A 158 3.29 20.53 17.92
C TRP A 158 2.97 19.02 17.91
N ILE A 159 1.70 18.65 17.76
CA ILE A 159 1.28 17.23 17.63
C ILE A 159 2.00 16.56 16.45
N ARG A 160 2.11 17.26 15.31
CA ARG A 160 2.90 16.76 14.17
C ARG A 160 4.36 16.58 14.55
N THR A 161 5.08 17.63 14.95
CA THR A 161 6.52 17.54 15.26
C THR A 161 6.83 16.44 16.28
N TYR A 162 6.03 16.31 17.35
CA TYR A 162 6.18 15.24 18.34
C TYR A 162 5.98 13.84 17.73
N SER A 163 4.92 13.64 16.95
CA SER A 163 4.67 12.35 16.28
C SER A 163 5.74 12.01 15.22
N SER A 164 6.26 13.00 14.48
CA SER A 164 7.37 12.81 13.55
C SER A 164 8.64 12.35 14.27
N LEU A 165 8.97 13.00 15.40
CA LEU A 165 10.14 12.68 16.20
C LEU A 165 10.04 11.28 16.84
N TRP A 166 8.86 10.91 17.36
CA TRP A 166 8.65 9.57 17.92
C TRP A 166 8.68 8.46 16.86
N MET A 167 8.14 8.70 15.65
CA MET A 167 8.30 7.78 14.52
C MET A 167 9.77 7.60 14.13
N LEU A 168 10.53 8.70 14.02
CA LEU A 168 11.95 8.67 13.66
C LEU A 168 12.77 7.88 14.69
N ILE A 169 12.58 8.14 15.99
CA ILE A 169 13.25 7.41 17.07
C ILE A 169 12.88 5.92 17.03
N SER A 170 11.59 5.59 16.85
CA SER A 170 11.14 4.19 16.74
C SER A 170 11.79 3.46 15.57
N ILE A 171 11.91 4.10 14.40
CA ILE A 171 12.58 3.52 13.22
C ILE A 171 14.08 3.31 13.50
N ILE A 172 14.76 4.28 14.12
CA ILE A 172 16.20 4.17 14.46
C ILE A 172 16.44 3.00 15.44
N ILE A 173 15.58 2.82 16.44
CA ILE A 173 15.65 1.69 17.38
C ILE A 173 15.45 0.36 16.65
N ILE A 174 14.45 0.26 15.77
CA ILE A 174 14.17 -0.97 14.99
C ILE A 174 15.33 -1.30 14.03
N LEU A 175 15.94 -0.29 13.40
CA LEU A 175 17.13 -0.47 12.56
C LEU A 175 18.32 -1.00 13.38
N TYR A 176 18.57 -0.45 14.57
CA TYR A 176 19.64 -0.88 15.48
C TYR A 176 19.46 -2.32 15.99
N LEU A 177 18.22 -2.81 16.09
CA LEU A 177 17.92 -4.20 16.45
C LEU A 177 18.15 -5.20 15.28
N GLY A 178 18.43 -4.73 14.06
CA GLY A 178 18.86 -5.54 12.93
C GLY A 178 17.75 -6.22 12.12
N HIS A 179 18.16 -6.98 11.10
CA HIS A 179 17.34 -7.46 9.98
C HIS A 179 16.00 -8.08 10.40
N LEU A 180 15.98 -8.95 11.42
CA LEU A 180 14.76 -9.65 11.86
C LEU A 180 13.68 -8.69 12.38
N TYR A 181 14.07 -7.66 13.15
CA TYR A 181 13.14 -6.69 13.72
C TYR A 181 12.60 -5.73 12.66
N ILE A 182 13.41 -5.40 11.64
CA ILE A 182 12.97 -4.60 10.49
C ILE A 182 11.95 -5.41 9.66
N CYS A 183 12.19 -6.71 9.44
CA CYS A 183 11.22 -7.60 8.80
C CYS A 183 9.91 -7.73 9.62
N ALA A 184 10.00 -7.82 10.94
CA ALA A 184 8.82 -7.81 11.82
C ALA A 184 8.06 -6.47 11.77
N MET A 185 8.76 -5.34 11.67
CA MET A 185 8.14 -4.03 11.46
C MET A 185 7.37 -3.98 10.12
N VAL A 186 7.91 -4.55 9.04
CA VAL A 186 7.19 -4.63 7.75
C VAL A 186 5.91 -5.46 7.87
N VAL A 187 5.92 -6.56 8.62
CA VAL A 187 4.71 -7.35 8.95
C VAL A 187 3.67 -6.49 9.69
N VAL A 188 4.09 -5.74 10.72
CA VAL A 188 3.20 -4.88 11.51
C VAL A 188 2.60 -3.75 10.66
N ILE A 189 3.41 -3.08 9.85
CA ILE A 189 2.94 -2.05 8.91
C ILE A 189 1.94 -2.63 7.91
N GLN A 190 2.19 -3.83 7.38
CA GLN A 190 1.26 -4.53 6.50
C GLN A 190 -0.10 -4.83 7.17
N ILE A 191 -0.10 -5.28 8.42
CA ILE A 191 -1.34 -5.53 9.19
C ILE A 191 -2.13 -4.23 9.35
N ILE A 192 -1.46 -3.11 9.66
CA ILE A 192 -2.10 -1.79 9.83
C ILE A 192 -2.66 -1.28 8.49
N MET A 193 -1.88 -1.28 7.41
CA MET A 193 -2.33 -0.88 6.08
C MET A 193 -3.52 -1.70 5.58
N THR A 194 -3.49 -3.02 5.81
CA THR A 194 -4.60 -3.89 5.40
C THR A 194 -5.85 -3.63 6.24
N SER A 195 -5.70 -3.37 7.55
CA SER A 195 -6.79 -2.90 8.41
C SER A 195 -7.38 -1.58 7.92
N GLU A 196 -6.56 -0.57 7.58
CA GLU A 196 -7.02 0.70 7.00
C GLU A 196 -7.85 0.47 5.74
N LEU A 197 -7.33 -0.28 4.76
CA LEU A 197 -7.98 -0.52 3.48
C LEU A 197 -9.27 -1.34 3.61
N PHE A 198 -9.31 -2.37 4.46
CA PHE A 198 -10.54 -3.12 4.74
C PHE A 198 -11.59 -2.30 5.51
N ASN A 199 -11.16 -1.39 6.39
CA ASN A 199 -12.08 -0.48 7.08
C ASN A 199 -12.62 0.61 6.13
N LEU A 200 -11.81 1.06 5.16
CA LEU A 200 -12.22 2.02 4.13
C LEU A 200 -13.27 1.43 3.17
N LEU A 201 -13.01 0.23 2.66
CA LEU A 201 -13.92 -0.52 1.79
C LEU A 201 -15.30 -0.74 2.44
N ARG A 202 -15.34 -0.84 3.77
CA ARG A 202 -16.57 -0.99 4.55
C ARG A 202 -17.32 0.33 4.79
N ARG A 203 -16.60 1.44 5.01
CA ARG A 203 -17.20 2.78 5.20
C ARG A 203 -17.83 3.36 3.93
N THR A 204 -17.40 2.92 2.76
CA THR A 204 -17.99 3.37 1.49
C THR A 204 -19.38 2.77 1.26
N ASP A 205 -19.61 1.55 1.75
CA ASP A 205 -20.81 0.73 1.50
C ASP A 205 -21.61 0.47 2.78
N GLU A 206 -21.60 1.43 3.72
CA GLU A 206 -22.12 1.28 5.10
C GLU A 206 -23.64 0.98 5.15
N ASP A 207 -24.39 1.35 4.11
CA ASP A 207 -25.81 1.03 3.88
C ASP A 207 -26.13 -0.50 3.79
N ARG A 208 -25.11 -1.37 3.73
CA ARG A 208 -25.28 -2.80 3.40
C ARG A 208 -24.59 -3.73 4.40
N CYS A 209 -25.11 -3.77 5.62
CA CYS A 209 -24.73 -4.67 6.70
C CYS A 209 -24.84 -6.17 6.32
N LEU A 210 -23.78 -6.72 5.72
CA LEU A 210 -23.61 -8.15 5.48
C LEU A 210 -22.75 -8.78 6.60
N PRO A 211 -23.34 -9.59 7.52
CA PRO A 211 -22.54 -10.31 8.52
C PRO A 211 -21.59 -11.31 7.84
N GLY A 212 -20.42 -11.53 8.45
CA GLY A 212 -19.40 -12.48 8.01
C GLY A 212 -18.25 -11.88 7.19
N PHE A 213 -18.46 -10.83 6.38
CA PHE A 213 -17.44 -10.30 5.47
C PHE A 213 -16.14 -9.85 6.17
N ARG A 214 -16.22 -9.29 7.38
CA ARG A 214 -15.03 -8.96 8.18
C ARG A 214 -14.14 -10.18 8.41
N LEU A 215 -14.74 -11.31 8.80
CA LEU A 215 -13.99 -12.53 9.14
C LEU A 215 -13.41 -13.18 7.87
N LEU A 216 -14.16 -13.16 6.76
CA LEU A 216 -13.70 -13.61 5.45
C LEU A 216 -12.48 -12.83 4.93
N ASN A 217 -12.49 -11.49 5.07
CA ASN A 217 -11.36 -10.67 4.65
C ASN A 217 -10.09 -10.95 5.48
N TRP A 218 -10.24 -11.16 6.80
CA TRP A 218 -9.13 -11.57 7.66
C TRP A 218 -8.65 -13.01 7.37
N HIS A 219 -9.55 -13.93 7.01
CA HIS A 219 -9.19 -15.28 6.58
C HIS A 219 -8.28 -15.28 5.33
N PHE A 220 -8.65 -14.50 4.30
CA PHE A 220 -7.78 -14.35 3.12
C PHE A 220 -6.47 -13.64 3.45
N PHE A 221 -6.46 -12.66 4.36
CA PHE A 221 -5.23 -12.03 4.85
C PHE A 221 -4.28 -13.03 5.54
N PHE A 222 -4.76 -13.80 6.51
CA PHE A 222 -3.91 -14.78 7.21
C PHE A 222 -3.46 -15.92 6.29
N THR A 223 -4.28 -16.31 5.31
CA THR A 223 -3.88 -17.27 4.26
C THR A 223 -2.73 -16.72 3.40
N GLY A 224 -2.83 -15.45 2.96
CA GLY A 224 -1.74 -14.77 2.24
C GLY A 224 -0.48 -14.59 3.08
N MET A 225 -0.64 -14.28 4.38
CA MET A 225 0.46 -14.15 5.34
C MET A 225 1.23 -15.45 5.51
N LEU A 226 0.52 -16.57 5.71
CA LEU A 226 1.14 -17.88 5.82
C LEU A 226 1.82 -18.32 4.51
N PHE A 227 1.25 -18.00 3.35
CA PHE A 227 1.85 -18.29 2.05
C PHE A 227 3.17 -17.52 1.84
N VAL A 228 3.14 -16.19 1.95
CA VAL A 228 4.31 -15.34 1.67
C VAL A 228 5.41 -15.51 2.73
N TYR A 229 5.09 -15.25 4.00
CA TYR A 229 6.11 -15.25 5.05
C TYR A 229 6.57 -16.67 5.39
N GLY A 230 5.71 -17.68 5.29
CA GLY A 230 6.14 -19.07 5.44
C GLY A 230 7.16 -19.46 4.36
N ARG A 231 7.02 -19.00 3.11
CA ARG A 231 8.02 -19.26 2.05
C ARG A 231 9.36 -18.59 2.34
N ILE A 232 9.36 -17.37 2.89
CA ILE A 232 10.59 -16.65 3.24
C ILE A 232 11.26 -17.28 4.46
N LEU A 233 10.49 -17.53 5.52
CA LEU A 233 10.98 -18.11 6.78
C LEU A 233 11.47 -19.55 6.60
N SER A 234 10.83 -20.36 5.75
CA SER A 234 11.26 -21.73 5.48
C SER A 234 12.64 -21.81 4.83
N GLN A 235 12.98 -20.88 3.92
CA GLN A 235 14.31 -20.83 3.31
C GLN A 235 15.40 -20.49 4.35
N GLN A 236 15.11 -19.54 5.24
CA GLN A 236 16.04 -19.06 6.27
C GLN A 236 16.19 -20.07 7.43
N LEU A 237 15.09 -20.71 7.86
CA LEU A 237 15.07 -21.59 9.03
C LEU A 237 15.81 -22.91 8.80
N VAL A 238 15.90 -23.39 7.55
CA VAL A 238 16.73 -24.56 7.22
C VAL A 238 18.23 -24.28 7.39
N ASN A 239 18.67 -23.01 7.28
CA ASN A 239 20.07 -22.63 7.56
C ASN A 239 20.35 -22.58 9.07
N THR A 240 19.45 -22.00 9.84
CA THR A 240 19.63 -21.73 11.29
C THR A 240 19.28 -22.93 12.19
N ALA A 241 19.10 -24.14 11.64
CA ALA A 241 18.52 -25.29 12.34
C ALA A 241 19.50 -26.06 13.26
N THR A 242 20.01 -25.40 14.32
CA THR A 242 20.67 -26.06 15.47
C THR A 242 19.73 -26.36 16.64
N ILE A 243 18.42 -26.10 16.46
CA ILE A 243 17.38 -26.23 17.50
C ILE A 243 16.81 -27.67 17.51
N ASP A 244 16.77 -28.27 18.70
CA ASP A 244 16.12 -29.52 19.13
C ASP A 244 15.51 -30.42 18.03
N GLU A 245 15.97 -31.68 17.96
CA GLU A 245 15.55 -32.66 16.94
C GLU A 245 14.02 -32.75 16.79
N PHE A 246 13.26 -32.70 17.89
CA PHE A 246 11.80 -32.70 17.87
C PHE A 246 11.21 -31.47 17.17
N SER A 247 11.68 -30.27 17.53
CA SER A 247 11.26 -29.00 16.95
C SER A 247 11.59 -28.94 15.47
N TYR A 248 12.81 -29.32 15.08
CA TYR A 248 13.21 -29.44 13.67
C TYR A 248 12.33 -30.42 12.89
N LYS A 249 12.06 -31.60 13.44
CA LYS A 249 11.25 -32.67 12.80
C LYS A 249 9.77 -32.31 12.67
N LEU A 250 9.24 -31.45 13.54
CA LEU A 250 7.90 -30.86 13.41
C LEU A 250 7.89 -29.75 12.35
N VAL A 251 8.79 -28.78 12.45
CA VAL A 251 8.83 -27.62 11.53
C VAL A 251 9.16 -28.04 10.10
N SER A 252 10.09 -28.99 9.90
CA SER A 252 10.40 -29.57 8.58
C SER A 252 9.17 -30.19 7.90
N LYS A 253 8.32 -30.91 8.65
CA LYS A 253 7.03 -31.40 8.15
C LYS A 253 6.08 -30.26 7.79
N VAL A 254 5.94 -29.24 8.65
CA VAL A 254 5.07 -28.09 8.38
C VAL A 254 5.51 -27.36 7.12
N ILE A 255 6.81 -27.08 6.96
CA ILE A 255 7.41 -26.48 5.75
C ILE A 255 7.08 -27.30 4.51
N LYS A 256 7.33 -28.62 4.54
CA LYS A 256 7.10 -29.51 3.39
C LYS A 256 5.65 -29.49 2.87
N TYR A 257 4.66 -29.33 3.75
CA TYR A 257 3.24 -29.33 3.39
C TYR A 257 2.60 -27.93 3.39
N GLN A 258 3.36 -26.87 3.69
CA GLN A 258 2.86 -25.49 3.82
C GLN A 258 2.08 -25.02 2.58
N MET A 259 2.59 -25.27 1.37
CA MET A 259 1.94 -24.87 0.12
C MET A 259 0.57 -25.53 -0.07
N VAL A 260 0.48 -26.83 0.26
CA VAL A 260 -0.76 -27.62 0.18
C VAL A 260 -1.78 -27.12 1.21
N PHE A 261 -1.32 -26.82 2.42
CA PHE A 261 -2.16 -26.24 3.47
C PHE A 261 -2.69 -24.84 3.11
N CYS A 262 -1.84 -23.97 2.56
CA CYS A 262 -2.26 -22.65 2.07
C CYS A 262 -3.30 -22.75 0.94
N TYR A 263 -3.15 -23.71 0.02
CA TYR A 263 -4.14 -24.00 -1.01
C TYR A 263 -5.49 -24.41 -0.41
N PHE A 264 -5.51 -25.35 0.55
CA PHE A 264 -6.75 -25.76 1.20
C PHE A 264 -7.42 -24.62 1.99
N LEU A 265 -6.64 -23.76 2.68
CA LEU A 265 -7.18 -22.56 3.33
C LEU A 265 -7.79 -21.58 2.31
N TYR A 266 -7.15 -21.36 1.17
CA TYR A 266 -7.69 -20.49 0.12
C TYR A 266 -9.01 -21.04 -0.46
N ILE A 267 -9.07 -22.35 -0.76
CA ILE A 267 -10.29 -23.01 -1.24
C ILE A 267 -11.40 -22.97 -0.19
N ALA A 268 -11.09 -23.17 1.10
CA ALA A 268 -12.06 -23.02 2.19
C ALA A 268 -12.62 -21.58 2.26
N GLY A 269 -11.78 -20.57 2.06
CA GLY A 269 -12.19 -19.17 1.96
C GLY A 269 -13.10 -18.88 0.75
N LEU A 270 -12.79 -19.47 -0.40
CA LEU A 270 -13.62 -19.37 -1.61
C LEU A 270 -15.00 -20.03 -1.42
N VAL A 271 -15.04 -21.23 -0.83
CA VAL A 271 -16.29 -21.92 -0.49
C VAL A 271 -17.11 -21.10 0.52
N TRP A 272 -16.46 -20.55 1.55
CA TRP A 272 -17.11 -19.66 2.52
C TRP A 272 -17.70 -18.42 1.84
N PHE A 273 -16.96 -17.75 0.96
CA PHE A 273 -17.48 -16.63 0.18
C PHE A 273 -18.75 -17.02 -0.59
N ILE A 274 -18.73 -18.14 -1.32
CA ILE A 274 -19.87 -18.64 -2.10
C ILE A 274 -21.09 -18.90 -1.19
N LEU A 275 -20.88 -19.49 0.00
CA LEU A 275 -21.93 -19.72 0.99
C LEU A 275 -22.50 -18.43 1.61
N THR A 276 -21.78 -17.30 1.57
CA THR A 276 -22.33 -15.99 2.01
C THR A 276 -23.15 -15.26 0.95
N LEU A 277 -23.23 -15.75 -0.30
CA LEU A 277 -23.91 -15.05 -1.40
C LEU A 277 -25.42 -14.91 -1.15
N LYS A 278 -25.90 -13.66 -1.06
CA LYS A 278 -27.33 -13.35 -0.89
C LYS A 278 -27.94 -12.81 -2.19
N LYS A 279 -29.15 -13.27 -2.51
CA LYS A 279 -29.94 -12.78 -3.65
C LYS A 279 -30.09 -11.25 -3.54
N LYS A 280 -30.08 -10.56 -4.70
CA LYS A 280 -30.08 -9.09 -4.85
C LYS A 280 -28.77 -8.35 -4.47
N THR A 281 -27.79 -8.97 -3.80
CA THR A 281 -26.52 -8.31 -3.42
C THR A 281 -25.27 -8.76 -4.19
N TYR A 282 -25.38 -9.70 -5.13
CA TYR A 282 -24.22 -10.30 -5.82
C TYR A 282 -23.18 -9.30 -6.35
N LYS A 283 -23.58 -8.25 -7.09
CA LYS A 283 -22.64 -7.24 -7.65
C LYS A 283 -21.77 -6.58 -6.56
N TYR A 284 -22.35 -6.33 -5.39
CA TYR A 284 -21.64 -5.77 -4.24
C TYR A 284 -20.69 -6.81 -3.63
N GLN A 285 -21.15 -8.04 -3.42
CA GLN A 285 -20.35 -9.11 -2.83
C GLN A 285 -19.14 -9.51 -3.70
N PHE A 286 -19.32 -9.64 -5.02
CA PHE A 286 -18.22 -9.85 -5.96
C PHE A 286 -17.29 -8.63 -6.06
N GLY A 287 -17.82 -7.40 -5.94
CA GLY A 287 -17.01 -6.19 -5.86
C GLY A 287 -16.10 -6.16 -4.64
N GLN A 288 -16.64 -6.42 -3.44
CA GLN A 288 -15.88 -6.51 -2.19
C GLN A 288 -14.88 -7.68 -2.20
N TYR A 289 -15.23 -8.82 -2.80
CA TYR A 289 -14.30 -9.94 -3.01
C TYR A 289 -13.11 -9.54 -3.90
N ALA A 290 -13.38 -8.88 -5.03
CA ALA A 290 -12.35 -8.41 -5.95
C ALA A 290 -11.45 -7.33 -5.32
N TRP A 291 -12.03 -6.36 -4.61
CA TRP A 291 -11.27 -5.35 -3.86
C TRP A 291 -10.40 -5.98 -2.78
N THR A 292 -10.91 -6.97 -2.04
CA THR A 292 -10.14 -7.70 -1.02
C THR A 292 -8.92 -8.38 -1.65
N HIS A 293 -9.10 -9.07 -2.78
CA HIS A 293 -7.98 -9.71 -3.50
C HIS A 293 -7.01 -8.71 -4.10
N MET A 294 -7.48 -7.56 -4.61
CA MET A 294 -6.62 -6.48 -5.13
C MET A 294 -5.77 -5.84 -4.01
N VAL A 295 -6.38 -5.54 -2.86
CA VAL A 295 -5.67 -5.03 -1.67
C VAL A 295 -4.62 -6.03 -1.20
N LEU A 296 -4.99 -7.31 -1.09
CA LEU A 296 -4.07 -8.36 -0.69
C LEU A 296 -2.90 -8.49 -1.66
N PHE A 297 -3.16 -8.56 -2.97
CA PHE A 297 -2.10 -8.59 -3.99
C PHE A 297 -1.14 -7.40 -3.84
N VAL A 298 -1.66 -6.18 -3.82
CA VAL A 298 -0.85 -4.95 -3.71
C VAL A 298 0.04 -4.96 -2.45
N VAL A 299 -0.53 -5.21 -1.27
CA VAL A 299 0.20 -5.11 -0.01
C VAL A 299 1.16 -6.29 0.19
N PHE A 300 0.80 -7.52 -0.20
CA PHE A 300 1.70 -8.68 -0.09
C PHE A 300 2.84 -8.67 -1.11
N THR A 301 2.60 -8.18 -2.33
CA THR A 301 3.69 -7.98 -3.30
C THR A 301 4.68 -6.93 -2.80
N GLN A 302 4.21 -5.81 -2.26
CA GLN A 302 5.06 -4.79 -1.63
C GLN A 302 5.88 -5.35 -0.46
N SER A 303 5.24 -6.04 0.49
CA SER A 303 5.94 -6.52 1.69
C SER A 303 6.94 -7.63 1.37
N SER A 304 6.60 -8.55 0.46
CA SER A 304 7.50 -9.61 0.02
C SER A 304 8.79 -9.07 -0.62
N PHE A 305 8.70 -8.04 -1.46
CA PHE A 305 9.91 -7.42 -2.05
C PHE A 305 10.67 -6.55 -1.03
N THR A 306 9.97 -5.83 -0.16
CA THR A 306 10.62 -5.09 0.94
C THR A 306 11.46 -6.02 1.82
N VAL A 307 10.91 -7.17 2.21
CA VAL A 307 11.61 -8.17 3.03
C VAL A 307 12.77 -8.82 2.29
N ALA A 308 12.61 -9.14 0.99
CA ALA A 308 13.73 -9.63 0.18
C ALA A 308 14.89 -8.61 0.15
N ASN A 309 14.60 -7.33 -0.09
CA ASN A 309 15.62 -6.27 -0.07
C ASN A 309 16.31 -6.14 1.30
N ILE A 310 15.58 -6.27 2.41
CA ILE A 310 16.17 -6.26 3.76
C ILE A 310 17.13 -7.44 3.96
N LEU A 311 16.77 -8.63 3.45
CA LEU A 311 17.61 -9.83 3.58
C LEU A 311 18.88 -9.76 2.72
N GLU A 312 18.86 -9.11 1.56
CA GLU A 312 20.09 -8.83 0.78
C GLU A 312 20.96 -7.71 1.40
N GLY A 313 20.45 -7.02 2.43
CA GLY A 313 21.17 -6.03 3.23
C GLY A 313 20.30 -4.83 3.57
N ILE A 314 20.31 -4.38 4.83
CA ILE A 314 19.51 -3.24 5.31
C ILE A 314 19.75 -1.98 4.45
N PHE A 315 20.95 -1.80 3.89
CA PHE A 315 21.27 -0.76 2.91
C PHE A 315 20.26 -0.67 1.76
N TRP A 316 19.86 -1.80 1.16
CA TRP A 316 18.93 -1.86 0.04
C TRP A 316 17.48 -1.54 0.43
N PHE A 317 17.15 -1.57 1.72
CA PHE A 317 15.89 -1.02 2.23
C PHE A 317 16.03 0.46 2.59
N LEU A 318 17.04 0.79 3.40
CA LEU A 318 17.20 2.08 4.08
C LEU A 318 17.54 3.22 3.11
N LEU A 319 18.43 3.00 2.14
CA LEU A 319 18.79 4.02 1.15
C LEU A 319 17.56 4.38 0.29
N PRO A 320 16.90 3.46 -0.43
CA PRO A 320 15.64 3.73 -1.13
C PRO A 320 14.54 4.41 -0.30
N ALA A 321 14.30 3.92 0.93
CA ALA A 321 13.26 4.48 1.80
C ALA A 321 13.57 5.94 2.19
N SER A 322 14.84 6.23 2.51
CA SER A 322 15.31 7.59 2.81
C SER A 322 15.25 8.53 1.61
N LEU A 323 15.54 8.04 0.39
CA LEU A 323 15.50 8.85 -0.83
C LEU A 323 14.10 9.33 -1.18
N ILE A 324 13.05 8.51 -0.96
CA ILE A 324 11.67 8.97 -1.08
C ILE A 324 11.36 10.07 -0.07
N ALA A 325 11.73 9.87 1.21
CA ALA A 325 11.46 10.85 2.26
C ALA A 325 12.17 12.19 2.00
N MET A 326 13.43 12.16 1.57
CA MET A 326 14.20 13.35 1.22
C MET A 326 13.71 13.99 -0.09
N ASN A 327 13.23 13.22 -1.06
CA ASN A 327 12.59 13.74 -2.28
C ASN A 327 11.29 14.49 -1.97
N ASP A 328 10.38 13.95 -1.15
CA ASP A 328 9.15 14.66 -0.77
C ASP A 328 9.44 15.91 0.08
N VAL A 329 10.46 15.89 0.95
CA VAL A 329 10.92 17.08 1.69
C VAL A 329 11.52 18.14 0.75
N ALA A 330 12.37 17.75 -0.19
CA ALA A 330 12.93 18.66 -1.19
C ALA A 330 11.82 19.24 -2.11
N ALA A 331 10.87 18.41 -2.54
CA ALA A 331 9.74 18.84 -3.36
C ALA A 331 8.86 19.86 -2.63
N TYR A 332 8.71 19.73 -1.32
CA TYR A 332 8.06 20.75 -0.49
C TYR A 332 8.85 22.06 -0.43
N PHE A 333 10.17 22.02 -0.17
CA PHE A 333 10.98 23.24 -0.10
C PHE A 333 11.10 23.97 -1.45
N PHE A 334 11.48 23.28 -2.53
CA PHE A 334 11.56 23.89 -3.86
C PHE A 334 10.17 24.31 -4.37
N GLY A 335 9.13 23.54 -4.05
CA GLY A 335 7.73 23.90 -4.34
C GLY A 335 7.24 25.13 -3.58
N PHE A 336 7.74 25.38 -2.37
CA PHE A 336 7.40 26.57 -1.57
C PHE A 336 8.11 27.83 -2.07
N PHE A 337 9.41 27.76 -2.39
CA PHE A 337 10.18 28.93 -2.80
C PHE A 337 10.04 29.28 -4.30
N PHE A 338 9.89 28.28 -5.17
CA PHE A 338 9.91 28.47 -6.63
C PHE A 338 8.64 27.99 -7.35
N GLY A 339 7.72 27.32 -6.65
CA GLY A 339 6.52 26.72 -7.23
C GLY A 339 5.58 27.75 -7.84
N LYS A 340 5.31 27.62 -9.14
CA LYS A 340 4.36 28.47 -9.89
C LYS A 340 3.44 27.65 -10.78
N THR A 341 3.94 26.57 -11.39
CA THR A 341 3.18 25.75 -12.33
C THR A 341 2.75 24.41 -11.72
N PRO A 342 1.44 24.11 -11.61
CA PRO A 342 0.96 22.87 -11.00
C PRO A 342 1.26 21.66 -11.90
N LEU A 343 1.81 20.60 -11.30
CA LEU A 343 2.27 19.40 -12.00
C LEU A 343 1.10 18.52 -12.50
N ILE A 344 0.04 18.38 -11.71
CA ILE A 344 -1.14 17.58 -12.07
C ILE A 344 -2.42 18.14 -11.43
N LYS A 345 -3.51 18.23 -12.22
CA LYS A 345 -4.82 18.73 -11.75
C LYS A 345 -5.37 17.99 -10.53
N LEU A 346 -4.98 16.72 -10.36
CA LEU A 346 -5.37 15.85 -9.24
C LEU A 346 -4.75 16.27 -7.90
N SER A 347 -3.59 16.94 -7.92
CA SER A 347 -2.86 17.39 -6.74
C SER A 347 -2.28 18.80 -6.98
N PRO A 348 -3.12 19.84 -6.93
CA PRO A 348 -2.74 21.21 -7.32
C PRO A 348 -1.69 21.87 -6.42
N LYS A 349 -1.24 21.20 -5.35
CA LYS A 349 -0.15 21.64 -4.47
C LYS A 349 1.22 21.08 -4.85
N LYS A 350 1.32 20.09 -5.75
CA LYS A 350 2.60 19.62 -6.31
C LYS A 350 2.89 20.41 -7.59
N THR A 351 4.08 20.98 -7.71
CA THR A 351 4.49 21.87 -8.80
C THR A 351 5.65 21.30 -9.62
N TRP A 352 5.82 21.75 -10.87
CA TRP A 352 6.94 21.32 -11.72
C TRP A 352 8.28 21.80 -11.18
N GLU A 353 8.35 23.04 -10.67
CA GLU A 353 9.60 23.60 -10.14
C GLU A 353 10.03 22.84 -8.87
N GLY A 354 9.07 22.45 -8.03
CA GLY A 354 9.30 21.59 -6.87
C GLY A 354 9.79 20.20 -7.26
N PHE A 355 9.18 19.58 -8.28
CA PHE A 355 9.56 18.25 -8.78
C PHE A 355 10.97 18.23 -9.40
N ILE A 356 11.33 19.23 -10.21
CA ILE A 356 12.66 19.33 -10.82
C ILE A 356 13.74 19.59 -9.76
N GLY A 357 13.50 20.52 -8.82
CA GLY A 357 14.41 20.79 -7.71
C GLY A 357 14.61 19.58 -6.80
N ALA A 358 13.54 18.83 -6.52
CA ALA A 358 13.60 17.58 -5.76
C ALA A 358 14.44 16.52 -6.46
N SER A 359 14.32 16.35 -7.78
CA SER A 359 15.16 15.41 -8.54
C SER A 359 16.64 15.73 -8.42
N ILE A 360 17.04 16.98 -8.59
CA ILE A 360 18.45 17.41 -8.46
C ILE A 360 18.96 17.16 -7.03
N ALA A 361 18.19 17.56 -6.02
CA ALA A 361 18.55 17.36 -4.61
C ALA A 361 18.62 15.86 -4.22
N THR A 362 17.74 15.03 -4.76
CA THR A 362 17.70 13.58 -4.51
C THR A 362 18.88 12.86 -5.15
N MET A 363 19.34 13.29 -6.33
CA MET A 363 20.56 12.74 -6.96
C MET A 363 21.82 13.06 -6.15
N ILE A 364 21.98 14.31 -5.70
CA ILE A 364 23.08 14.72 -4.81
C ILE A 364 23.01 13.94 -3.48
N THR A 365 21.81 13.83 -2.90
CA THR A 365 21.55 13.06 -1.69
C THR A 365 21.95 11.60 -1.85
N ALA A 366 21.56 10.95 -2.96
CA ALA A 366 21.86 9.53 -3.18
C ALA A 366 23.37 9.25 -3.25
N PHE A 367 24.12 10.10 -3.96
CA PHE A 367 25.57 9.96 -4.05
C PHE A 367 26.25 10.13 -2.68
N LEU A 368 25.84 11.13 -1.89
CA LEU A 368 26.42 11.40 -0.57
C LEU A 368 26.00 10.37 0.48
N PHE A 369 24.72 10.02 0.55
CA PHE A 369 24.18 9.15 1.61
C PHE A 369 24.58 7.68 1.39
N ALA A 370 24.77 7.23 0.15
CA ALA A 370 25.33 5.91 -0.13
C ALA A 370 26.79 5.75 0.36
N ASN A 371 27.62 6.80 0.28
CA ASN A 371 28.96 6.83 0.86
C ASN A 371 28.93 6.77 2.40
N VAL A 372 27.92 7.36 3.04
CA VAL A 372 27.74 7.28 4.50
C VAL A 372 27.27 5.89 4.92
N LEU A 373 26.17 5.38 4.34
CA LEU A 373 25.59 4.08 4.73
C LEU A 373 26.49 2.90 4.33
N GLY A 374 27.17 2.97 3.18
CA GLY A 374 28.02 1.90 2.66
C GLY A 374 29.29 1.63 3.48
N ARG A 375 29.63 2.49 4.44
CA ARG A 375 30.76 2.28 5.38
C ARG A 375 30.42 1.36 6.56
N PHE A 376 29.14 1.07 6.78
CA PHE A 376 28.68 0.27 7.93
C PHE A 376 28.39 -1.16 7.51
N GLN A 377 29.32 -2.09 7.80
CA GLN A 377 29.20 -3.51 7.41
C GLN A 377 27.86 -4.14 7.81
N TRP A 378 27.35 -3.83 9.01
CA TRP A 378 26.07 -4.34 9.50
C TRP A 378 24.84 -3.91 8.66
N LEU A 379 24.93 -2.80 7.92
CA LEU A 379 23.90 -2.39 6.95
C LEU A 379 24.06 -3.10 5.61
N THR A 380 25.28 -3.37 5.17
CA THR A 380 25.60 -3.87 3.83
C THR A 380 25.63 -5.40 3.74
N CYS A 381 25.84 -6.09 4.86
CA CYS A 381 25.92 -7.56 4.90
C CYS A 381 24.54 -8.22 4.71
N PRO A 382 24.41 -9.20 3.78
CA PRO A 382 23.18 -9.96 3.57
C PRO A 382 22.93 -10.99 4.69
N ARG A 383 21.67 -11.21 5.03
CA ARG A 383 21.21 -12.13 6.08
C ARG A 383 20.60 -13.41 5.52
N LYS A 384 21.21 -14.54 5.89
CA LYS A 384 20.76 -15.89 5.49
C LYS A 384 20.18 -16.69 6.68
N ASP A 385 20.18 -16.10 7.89
CA ASP A 385 19.85 -16.76 9.15
C ASP A 385 19.01 -15.91 10.10
N LEU A 386 18.13 -16.55 10.87
CA LEU A 386 17.21 -15.89 11.83
C LEU A 386 17.89 -15.37 13.12
N SER A 387 19.21 -15.52 13.27
CA SER A 387 19.93 -14.97 14.43
C SER A 387 19.80 -13.44 14.51
N THR A 388 19.73 -12.91 15.73
CA THR A 388 19.58 -11.48 16.04
C THR A 388 20.89 -10.75 16.29
N GLY A 389 22.03 -11.45 16.27
CA GLY A 389 23.35 -10.85 16.51
C GLY A 389 23.80 -9.91 15.39
N TRP A 390 24.63 -8.93 15.75
CA TRP A 390 25.37 -8.08 14.82
C TRP A 390 26.13 -8.93 13.79
N LEU A 391 26.19 -8.46 12.55
CA LEU A 391 26.73 -9.21 11.43
C LEU A 391 27.99 -8.55 10.88
N GLU A 392 29.11 -9.23 11.07
CA GLU A 392 30.38 -8.90 10.43
C GLU A 392 30.58 -9.82 9.23
N CYS A 393 30.87 -9.22 8.08
CA CYS A 393 31.19 -9.93 6.84
C CYS A 393 32.11 -9.07 5.97
N ASP A 394 32.72 -9.66 4.95
CA ASP A 394 33.19 -8.88 3.81
C ASP A 394 31.95 -8.45 2.99
N PRO A 395 31.65 -7.14 2.87
CA PRO A 395 30.46 -6.68 2.14
C PRO A 395 30.60 -6.81 0.61
N GLY A 396 31.71 -7.35 0.11
CA GLY A 396 31.97 -7.54 -1.30
C GLY A 396 32.61 -6.30 -1.96
N PRO A 397 32.95 -6.38 -3.26
CA PRO A 397 33.66 -5.32 -3.96
C PRO A 397 32.86 -4.00 -4.04
N LEU A 398 31.53 -4.07 -4.08
CA LEU A 398 30.64 -2.92 -4.30
C LEU A 398 30.75 -1.81 -3.24
N PHE A 399 31.15 -2.18 -2.02
CA PHE A 399 31.24 -1.30 -0.85
C PHE A 399 32.69 -0.95 -0.47
N LYS A 400 33.68 -1.44 -1.23
CA LYS A 400 35.10 -1.09 -1.02
C LYS A 400 35.41 0.22 -1.77
N PRO A 401 36.18 1.15 -1.16
CA PRO A 401 36.49 2.43 -1.80
C PRO A 401 37.54 2.26 -2.90
N GLU A 402 37.22 2.72 -4.10
CA GLU A 402 38.17 2.95 -5.19
C GLU A 402 38.75 4.36 -5.07
N TYR A 403 40.06 4.50 -5.26
CA TYR A 403 40.76 5.78 -5.11
C TYR A 403 41.10 6.36 -6.48
N TYR A 404 40.48 7.50 -6.79
CA TYR A 404 40.72 8.24 -8.02
C TYR A 404 41.65 9.43 -7.73
N SER A 405 42.82 9.44 -8.37
CA SER A 405 43.79 10.54 -8.28
C SER A 405 43.38 11.68 -9.23
N ILE A 406 43.31 12.91 -8.70
CA ILE A 406 42.92 14.08 -9.51
C ILE A 406 44.15 14.55 -10.30
N ALA A 407 44.22 14.18 -11.58
CA ALA A 407 45.27 14.61 -12.50
C ALA A 407 45.10 16.09 -12.94
N GLY A 408 45.20 17.02 -11.97
CA GLY A 408 45.11 18.45 -12.21
C GLY A 408 45.28 19.26 -10.93
N SER A 409 46.42 19.96 -10.78
CA SER A 409 46.71 20.78 -9.60
C SER A 409 45.90 22.09 -9.61
N ILE A 410 44.62 22.02 -9.24
CA ILE A 410 43.87 23.20 -8.79
C ILE A 410 44.42 23.55 -7.40
N GLN A 411 45.41 24.43 -7.37
CA GLN A 411 46.23 24.81 -6.20
C GLN A 411 45.43 25.33 -4.98
N TRP A 412 44.12 25.53 -5.13
CA TRP A 412 43.20 26.03 -4.10
C TRP A 412 42.43 24.92 -3.35
N PHE A 413 42.45 23.66 -3.82
CA PHE A 413 41.80 22.53 -3.16
C PHE A 413 42.82 21.46 -2.70
N PRO A 414 42.84 21.07 -1.40
CA PRO A 414 43.84 20.13 -0.87
C PRO A 414 43.53 18.64 -1.13
N LEU A 415 42.41 18.31 -1.79
CA LEU A 415 42.06 16.92 -2.13
C LEU A 415 42.88 16.43 -3.33
N LYS A 416 43.90 15.61 -3.07
CA LYS A 416 44.70 14.92 -4.10
C LYS A 416 44.01 13.65 -4.63
N GLU A 417 43.20 13.02 -3.79
CA GLU A 417 42.53 11.74 -4.05
C GLU A 417 41.08 11.82 -3.58
N ILE A 418 40.17 11.14 -4.30
CA ILE A 418 38.78 10.96 -3.89
C ILE A 418 38.49 9.46 -3.80
N SER A 419 38.03 9.01 -2.63
CA SER A 419 37.46 7.69 -2.42
C SER A 419 36.02 7.65 -2.93
N ILE A 420 35.71 6.81 -3.92
CA ILE A 420 34.36 6.55 -4.42
C ILE A 420 34.05 5.08 -4.20
N LEU A 421 32.89 4.76 -3.62
CA LEU A 421 32.40 3.38 -3.52
C LEU A 421 31.59 3.06 -4.79
N PRO A 422 31.81 1.92 -5.48
CA PRO A 422 31.03 1.54 -6.65
C PRO A 422 29.50 1.59 -6.45
N VAL A 423 29.02 1.30 -5.23
CA VAL A 423 27.59 1.42 -4.87
C VAL A 423 27.00 2.82 -5.08
N GLN A 424 27.81 3.89 -5.11
CA GLN A 424 27.32 5.25 -5.36
C GLN A 424 26.75 5.43 -6.78
N TRP A 425 27.22 4.66 -7.76
CA TRP A 425 26.64 4.65 -9.12
C TRP A 425 25.25 4.00 -9.13
N HIS A 426 25.09 2.89 -8.42
CA HIS A 426 23.78 2.26 -8.20
C HIS A 426 22.84 3.20 -7.42
N ALA A 427 23.36 3.92 -6.42
CA ALA A 427 22.60 4.91 -5.67
C ALA A 427 22.05 6.03 -6.57
N LEU A 428 22.83 6.51 -7.55
CA LEU A 428 22.35 7.48 -8.53
C LEU A 428 21.18 6.91 -9.37
N CYS A 429 21.23 5.65 -9.80
CA CYS A 429 20.09 4.99 -10.46
C CYS A 429 18.85 4.92 -9.55
N LEU A 430 19.04 4.59 -8.26
CA LEU A 430 17.97 4.54 -7.27
C LEU A 430 17.38 5.93 -6.98
N GLY A 431 18.21 6.98 -6.89
CA GLY A 431 17.79 8.36 -6.69
C GLY A 431 17.01 8.93 -7.87
N LEU A 432 17.40 8.57 -9.10
CA LEU A 432 16.69 8.94 -10.33
C LEU A 432 15.28 8.32 -10.36
N PHE A 433 15.15 7.04 -9.99
CA PHE A 433 13.85 6.39 -9.89
C PHE A 433 13.01 6.94 -8.73
N ALA A 434 13.61 7.15 -7.55
CA ALA A 434 12.95 7.66 -6.35
C ALA A 434 12.39 9.09 -6.52
N SER A 435 13.02 9.91 -7.38
CA SER A 435 12.55 11.25 -7.69
C SER A 435 11.59 11.33 -8.88
N ILE A 436 11.83 10.58 -9.96
CA ILE A 436 10.99 10.65 -11.16
C ILE A 436 9.78 9.71 -11.09
N ILE A 437 9.97 8.44 -10.73
CA ILE A 437 8.95 7.38 -10.93
C ILE A 437 8.22 7.04 -9.64
N ALA A 438 8.91 6.92 -8.50
CA ALA A 438 8.26 6.59 -7.22
C ALA A 438 7.10 7.55 -6.81
N PRO A 439 7.15 8.87 -7.08
CA PRO A 439 6.02 9.78 -6.75
C PRO A 439 4.71 9.47 -7.47
N PHE A 440 4.73 8.66 -8.54
CA PHE A 440 3.50 8.18 -9.19
C PHE A 440 2.70 7.20 -8.32
N GLY A 441 3.34 6.52 -7.35
CA GLY A 441 2.63 5.80 -6.30
C GLY A 441 1.72 6.72 -5.48
N GLY A 442 2.27 7.85 -5.01
CA GLY A 442 1.51 8.89 -4.31
C GLY A 442 0.46 9.61 -5.18
N PHE A 443 0.68 9.74 -6.50
CA PHE A 443 -0.36 10.22 -7.41
C PHE A 443 -1.50 9.21 -7.57
N PHE A 444 -1.20 7.92 -7.70
CA PHE A 444 -2.21 6.85 -7.77
C PHE A 444 -3.04 6.77 -6.49
N ALA A 445 -2.39 6.75 -5.32
CA ALA A 445 -3.05 6.79 -4.01
C ALA A 445 -3.90 8.05 -3.82
N SER A 446 -3.42 9.23 -4.25
CA SER A 446 -4.21 10.46 -4.27
C SER A 446 -5.44 10.34 -5.18
N GLY A 447 -5.30 9.70 -6.34
CA GLY A 447 -6.38 9.41 -7.30
C GLY A 447 -7.48 8.56 -6.70
N PHE A 448 -7.09 7.44 -6.09
CA PHE A 448 -7.97 6.56 -5.33
C PHE A 448 -8.75 7.36 -4.26
N LYS A 449 -8.06 8.13 -3.42
CA LYS A 449 -8.70 8.94 -2.38
C LYS A 449 -9.73 9.94 -2.93
N ARG A 450 -9.49 10.55 -4.10
CA ARG A 450 -10.50 11.41 -4.75
C ARG A 450 -11.71 10.64 -5.28
N ALA A 451 -11.52 9.45 -5.84
CA ALA A 451 -12.63 8.62 -6.31
C ALA A 451 -13.62 8.26 -5.18
N PHE A 452 -13.10 7.95 -3.99
CA PHE A 452 -13.89 7.64 -2.79
C PHE A 452 -14.30 8.88 -1.97
N LYS A 453 -14.06 10.10 -2.46
CA LYS A 453 -14.33 11.38 -1.76
C LYS A 453 -13.66 11.55 -0.39
N ILE A 454 -12.64 10.75 -0.10
CA ILE A 454 -11.86 10.80 1.15
C ILE A 454 -10.63 11.71 1.03
N LYS A 455 -9.98 11.97 2.16
CA LYS A 455 -8.78 12.81 2.25
C LYS A 455 -7.52 12.00 2.60
N ASP A 456 -7.65 11.12 3.58
CA ASP A 456 -6.60 10.30 4.20
C ASP A 456 -7.17 8.88 4.35
N PHE A 457 -6.34 7.82 4.30
CA PHE A 457 -6.82 6.42 4.39
C PHE A 457 -7.19 6.00 5.82
N GLY A 458 -6.55 6.62 6.81
CA GLY A 458 -6.72 6.29 8.22
C GLY A 458 -6.35 7.46 9.13
N TYR A 459 -6.41 7.20 10.44
CA TYR A 459 -6.08 8.17 11.49
C TYR A 459 -5.10 7.58 12.53
N TYR A 460 -4.38 6.51 12.17
CA TYR A 460 -3.47 5.81 13.08
C TYR A 460 -2.26 6.64 13.51
N ILE A 461 -1.85 7.65 12.72
CA ILE A 461 -0.71 8.52 13.06
C ILE A 461 -1.24 9.95 13.35
N PRO A 462 -1.17 10.44 14.60
CA PRO A 462 -1.78 11.72 14.97
C PRO A 462 -1.20 12.89 14.18
N GLY A 463 -2.08 13.71 13.59
CA GLY A 463 -1.71 14.82 12.73
C GLY A 463 -1.13 14.46 11.34
N HIS A 464 -0.87 13.18 11.06
CA HIS A 464 -0.15 12.68 9.88
C HIS A 464 -0.98 11.87 8.88
N GLY A 465 -2.12 11.30 9.28
CA GLY A 465 -3.00 10.51 8.41
C GLY A 465 -2.91 9.00 8.70
N GLY A 466 -3.12 8.18 7.66
CA GLY A 466 -2.94 6.74 7.75
C GLY A 466 -1.50 6.29 7.51
N PHE A 467 -1.22 5.01 7.79
CA PHE A 467 0.02 4.35 7.36
C PHE A 467 0.05 4.15 5.84
N THR A 468 -1.10 3.87 5.22
CA THR A 468 -1.22 3.73 3.77
C THR A 468 -0.85 5.02 3.03
N ASP A 469 -1.10 6.19 3.65
CA ASP A 469 -0.69 7.53 3.15
C ASP A 469 0.85 7.78 3.23
N ARG A 470 1.63 6.80 3.68
CA ARG A 470 3.11 6.88 3.82
C ARG A 470 3.86 5.80 3.06
N MET A 471 3.16 4.76 2.62
CA MET A 471 3.75 3.57 1.98
C MET A 471 3.43 3.47 0.48
N ASP A 472 2.69 4.44 -0.08
CA ASP A 472 2.25 4.50 -1.47
C ASP A 472 3.39 4.71 -2.48
N CYS A 473 4.34 5.62 -2.20
CA CYS A 473 5.58 5.76 -2.97
C CYS A 473 6.54 4.58 -2.71
N GLN A 474 6.59 4.08 -1.46
CA GLN A 474 7.45 2.96 -1.05
C GLN A 474 7.09 1.66 -1.79
N MET A 475 5.81 1.46 -2.12
CA MET A 475 5.31 0.32 -2.90
C MET A 475 6.03 0.14 -4.22
N VAL A 476 6.11 1.22 -5.01
CA VAL A 476 6.72 1.21 -6.35
C VAL A 476 8.23 1.02 -6.24
N MET A 477 8.85 1.63 -5.22
CA MET A 477 10.30 1.57 -5.01
C MET A 477 10.77 0.20 -4.51
N ALA A 478 10.04 -0.47 -3.60
CA ALA A 478 10.42 -1.79 -3.11
C ALA A 478 10.50 -2.84 -4.24
N ILE A 479 9.53 -2.79 -5.18
CA ILE A 479 9.52 -3.63 -6.39
C ILE A 479 10.72 -3.29 -7.29
N PHE A 480 10.95 -2.00 -7.56
CA PHE A 480 12.05 -1.56 -8.43
C PHE A 480 13.42 -1.96 -7.87
N VAL A 481 13.66 -1.73 -6.58
CA VAL A 481 14.93 -2.07 -5.92
C VAL A 481 15.24 -3.56 -6.04
N TYR A 482 14.26 -4.43 -5.81
CA TYR A 482 14.45 -5.87 -5.92
C TYR A 482 14.86 -6.28 -7.35
N ILE A 483 14.11 -5.79 -8.35
CA ILE A 483 14.39 -6.08 -9.77
C ILE A 483 15.75 -5.50 -10.16
N TYR A 484 16.08 -4.29 -9.71
CA TYR A 484 17.33 -3.60 -9.99
C TYR A 484 18.53 -4.35 -9.38
N TYR A 485 18.43 -4.75 -8.11
CA TYR A 485 19.45 -5.55 -7.42
C TYR A 485 19.71 -6.86 -8.17
N GLN A 486 18.67 -7.65 -8.43
CA GLN A 486 18.77 -8.95 -9.12
C GLN A 486 19.20 -8.84 -10.60
N SER A 487 19.17 -7.65 -11.21
CA SER A 487 19.57 -7.44 -12.62
C SER A 487 20.93 -6.76 -12.80
N PHE A 488 21.36 -5.93 -11.85
CA PHE A 488 22.52 -5.03 -12.01
C PHE A 488 23.55 -5.12 -10.89
N VAL A 489 23.27 -5.79 -9.76
CA VAL A 489 24.25 -6.00 -8.68
C VAL A 489 24.82 -7.41 -8.80
N PRO A 490 26.14 -7.57 -9.08
CA PRO A 490 26.77 -8.87 -9.21
C PRO A 490 26.55 -9.75 -7.99
N GLN A 491 26.17 -11.01 -8.23
CA GLN A 491 25.99 -12.03 -7.20
C GLN A 491 27.23 -12.93 -7.16
N ASP A 492 28.11 -12.68 -6.19
CA ASP A 492 29.30 -13.51 -5.97
C ASP A 492 28.90 -14.84 -5.31
N TYR A 493 28.53 -15.82 -6.15
CA TYR A 493 28.21 -17.18 -5.71
C TYR A 493 29.46 -17.88 -5.14
N SER A 494 29.58 -17.95 -3.81
CA SER A 494 30.64 -18.72 -3.18
C SER A 494 30.51 -20.22 -3.48
N VAL A 495 31.64 -20.94 -3.48
CA VAL A 495 31.66 -22.39 -3.69
C VAL A 495 30.79 -23.10 -2.65
N ASP A 496 30.79 -22.62 -1.40
CA ASP A 496 30.01 -23.19 -0.31
C ASP A 496 28.50 -23.04 -0.52
N MET A 497 28.03 -21.91 -1.09
CA MET A 497 26.62 -21.74 -1.45
C MET A 497 26.20 -22.72 -2.55
N ILE A 498 27.06 -22.92 -3.56
CA ILE A 498 26.81 -23.88 -4.64
C ILE A 498 26.82 -25.32 -4.07
N LEU A 499 27.75 -25.62 -3.16
CA LEU A 499 27.88 -26.93 -2.53
C LEU A 499 26.69 -27.26 -1.62
N ASP A 500 26.25 -26.33 -0.79
CA ASP A 500 25.04 -26.46 0.03
C ASP A 500 23.77 -26.64 -0.84
N GLN A 501 23.65 -25.85 -1.91
CA GLN A 501 22.56 -26.00 -2.88
C GLN A 501 22.58 -27.37 -3.56
N ILE A 502 23.76 -27.92 -3.87
CA ILE A 502 23.92 -29.29 -4.40
C ILE A 502 23.47 -30.33 -3.35
N VAL A 503 24.01 -30.26 -2.14
CA VAL A 503 23.76 -31.24 -1.06
C VAL A 503 22.28 -31.29 -0.67
N ARG A 504 21.58 -30.14 -0.66
CA ARG A 504 20.16 -30.07 -0.28
C ARG A 504 19.18 -30.48 -1.38
N ASN A 505 19.50 -30.22 -2.65
CA ASN A 505 18.53 -30.37 -3.76
C ASN A 505 18.77 -31.59 -4.66
N LEU A 506 19.98 -32.14 -4.71
CA LEU A 506 20.29 -33.33 -5.52
C LEU A 506 20.24 -34.60 -4.67
N SER A 507 19.76 -35.70 -5.24
CA SER A 507 19.89 -37.03 -4.62
C SER A 507 21.36 -37.46 -4.56
N PHE A 508 21.70 -38.41 -3.69
CA PHE A 508 23.08 -38.92 -3.59
C PHE A 508 23.64 -39.48 -4.91
N GLU A 509 22.80 -40.08 -5.76
CA GLU A 509 23.23 -40.53 -7.10
C GLU A 509 23.39 -39.36 -8.08
N ASP A 510 22.57 -38.31 -7.99
CA ASP A 510 22.75 -37.10 -8.79
C ASP A 510 24.01 -36.32 -8.36
N GLN A 511 24.33 -36.31 -7.05
CA GLN A 511 25.57 -35.75 -6.52
C GLN A 511 26.81 -36.47 -7.08
N LYS A 512 26.83 -37.82 -7.07
CA LYS A 512 27.89 -38.61 -7.74
C LYS A 512 27.99 -38.30 -9.22
N LYS A 513 26.84 -38.26 -9.92
CA LYS A 513 26.76 -38.00 -11.36
C LYS A 513 27.29 -36.61 -11.72
N LEU A 514 27.00 -35.61 -10.89
CA LEU A 514 27.55 -34.25 -11.00
C LEU A 514 29.07 -34.25 -10.76
N TYR A 515 29.56 -34.93 -9.73
CA TYR A 515 30.99 -35.08 -9.45
C TYR A 515 31.75 -35.72 -10.63
N TYR A 516 31.24 -36.80 -11.22
CA TYR A 516 31.84 -37.42 -12.40
C TYR A 516 31.85 -36.49 -13.62
N ARG A 517 30.79 -35.70 -13.84
CA ARG A 517 30.75 -34.70 -14.93
C ARG A 517 31.73 -33.55 -14.70
N LEU A 518 31.85 -33.03 -13.49
CA LEU A 518 32.85 -32.03 -13.13
C LEU A 518 34.28 -32.57 -13.34
N SER A 519 34.55 -33.81 -12.92
CA SER A 519 35.85 -34.46 -13.14
C SER A 519 36.19 -34.61 -14.63
N GLN A 520 35.20 -34.93 -15.48
CA GLN A 520 35.38 -34.94 -16.94
C GLN A 520 35.72 -33.54 -17.49
N ILE A 521 34.98 -32.50 -17.08
CA ILE A 521 35.21 -31.11 -17.53
C ILE A 521 36.59 -30.60 -17.11
N PHE A 522 37.03 -30.89 -15.87
CA PHE A 522 38.36 -30.48 -15.41
C PHE A 522 39.48 -31.20 -16.17
N ARG A 523 39.36 -32.50 -16.45
CA ARG A 523 40.34 -33.23 -17.28
C ARG A 523 40.40 -32.68 -18.70
N GLN A 524 39.25 -32.34 -19.30
CA GLN A 524 39.21 -31.74 -20.64
C GLN A 524 39.92 -30.37 -20.63
N LYS A 525 39.54 -29.45 -19.74
CA LYS A 525 40.20 -28.14 -19.62
C LYS A 525 41.70 -28.23 -19.34
N GLN A 526 42.12 -29.24 -18.57
CA GLN A 526 43.54 -29.48 -18.33
C GLN A 526 44.28 -29.89 -19.61
N MET A 527 43.70 -30.74 -20.47
CA MET A 527 44.30 -31.07 -21.77
C MET A 527 44.16 -29.95 -22.82
N GLU A 528 43.21 -29.01 -22.65
CA GLU A 528 43.12 -27.78 -23.45
C GLU A 528 44.11 -26.68 -22.98
N SER A 529 44.89 -26.94 -21.91
CA SER A 529 45.88 -26.03 -21.32
C SER A 529 47.34 -26.50 -21.51
N TYR A 530 47.56 -27.57 -22.30
CA TYR A 530 48.85 -28.15 -22.67
C TYR A 530 49.04 -28.12 -24.20
#